data_AF-A0A2G8K9M4-F1
#
_entry.id   AF-A0A2G8K9M4-F1
#
_cell.length_a   1.000
_cell.length_b   1.000
_cell.length_c   1.000
_cell.angle_alpha   90.00
_cell.angle_beta   90.00
_cell.angle_gamma   90.00
#
_symmetry.space_group_name_H-M   'P 1'
#
loop_
_entity.id
_entity.type
_entity.pdbx_description
1 polymer ?
#
loop_
_entity_poly.entity_id
_entity_poly.type
_entity_poly.pdbx_seq_one_letter_code
_entity_poly.pdbx_strand_id
1 'polypeptide(L)'
;MAIRIIHFVAWKGIPNIHKRFSYCWHRSKLQQFRCYDTKLTTEELVKQMGKRSYWDEFYQQKARQESSFDWFFEYDLIRYDVDEIISSAVKKTPSRYLKVLDIGCGTSSFAHQIAGQHKSKITVWCVDFSQEALVSLKKTQDEHCHGETLSNVDYIVADGFNLPLPNAAFDIIFEKGTLDSLLKSSSLKLKVDKYLTEMMRLLSKNGLYCRFRMKIQTFDYLC
;
A
#
# COMPACT_ATOMS: atom_id res chain seq x y z
N MET A 1 11.58 -15.98 16.15
CA MET A 1 11.04 -14.61 16.08
C MET A 1 9.70 -14.70 15.37
N ALA A 2 8.59 -14.32 15.99
CA ALA A 2 7.27 -14.50 15.39
C ALA A 2 6.93 -13.28 14.52
N ILE A 3 7.06 -13.42 13.21
CA ILE A 3 6.58 -12.45 12.22
C ILE A 3 5.13 -12.80 11.89
N ARG A 4 4.25 -11.79 11.91
CA ARG A 4 2.84 -11.97 11.52
C ARG A 4 2.62 -11.25 10.19
N ILE A 5 2.29 -12.04 9.17
CA ILE A 5 1.79 -11.54 7.89
C ILE A 5 0.26 -11.49 7.99
N ILE A 6 -0.31 -10.30 7.83
CA ILE A 6 -1.77 -10.12 7.83
C ILE A 6 -2.19 -9.82 6.39
N HIS A 7 -3.05 -10.68 5.85
CA HIS A 7 -3.61 -10.53 4.50
C HIS A 7 -5.02 -9.98 4.58
N PHE A 8 -5.22 -8.81 3.98
CA PHE A 8 -6.54 -8.23 3.78
C PHE A 8 -6.95 -8.41 2.33
N VAL A 9 -8.13 -9.02 2.14
CA VAL A 9 -8.69 -9.30 0.82
C VAL A 9 -10.03 -8.62 0.69
N ALA A 10 -10.09 -7.53 -0.09
CA ALA A 10 -11.36 -6.93 -0.49
C ALA A 10 -12.03 -7.84 -1.53
N TRP A 11 -13.28 -8.25 -1.27
CA TRP A 11 -14.09 -9.10 -2.14
C TRP A 11 -15.04 -8.26 -3.00
N LYS A 12 -15.17 -8.61 -4.29
CA LYS A 12 -16.28 -8.14 -5.13
C LYS A 12 -17.48 -9.07 -4.92
N GLY A 13 -18.62 -8.53 -4.48
CA GLY A 13 -19.78 -9.32 -4.09
C GLY A 13 -20.47 -10.05 -5.24
N ILE A 14 -20.67 -11.36 -5.08
CA ILE A 14 -21.87 -12.13 -5.47
C ILE A 14 -22.26 -12.96 -4.23
N PRO A 15 -23.55 -13.18 -3.91
CA PRO A 15 -23.94 -13.91 -2.70
C PRO A 15 -23.79 -15.42 -2.89
N ASN A 16 -22.89 -16.07 -2.15
CA ASN A 16 -23.15 -17.23 -1.28
C ASN A 16 -21.86 -17.84 -0.71
N ILE A 17 -22.04 -18.42 0.48
CA ILE A 17 -21.11 -18.88 1.53
C ILE A 17 -20.12 -20.00 1.10
N HIS A 18 -18.91 -20.05 1.68
CA HIS A 18 -18.42 -21.15 2.57
C HIS A 18 -17.02 -20.87 3.16
N LYS A 19 -16.87 -21.27 4.44
CA LYS A 19 -15.83 -20.90 5.42
C LYS A 19 -14.49 -21.63 5.23
N ARG A 20 -13.37 -20.94 5.51
CA ARG A 20 -12.25 -21.47 6.33
C ARG A 20 -11.35 -20.32 6.83
N PHE A 21 -11.08 -20.34 8.13
CA PHE A 21 -10.35 -19.36 8.97
C PHE A 21 -9.59 -18.23 8.27
N SER A 22 -10.24 -17.08 8.17
CA SER A 22 -9.64 -15.74 8.07
C SER A 22 -10.63 -14.79 8.73
N TYR A 23 -10.18 -13.90 9.61
CA TYR A 23 -11.05 -12.92 10.28
C TYR A 23 -11.92 -12.22 9.22
N CYS A 24 -13.23 -12.35 9.36
CA CYS A 24 -14.27 -11.93 8.43
C CYS A 24 -15.31 -11.21 9.27
N TRP A 25 -15.63 -9.95 8.98
CA TRP A 25 -16.88 -9.17 9.19
C TRP A 25 -16.52 -7.72 8.77
N HIS A 26 -17.31 -6.89 8.08
CA HIS A 26 -18.76 -6.66 8.07
C HIS A 26 -19.23 -6.24 6.66
N ARG A 27 -20.40 -6.74 6.21
CA ARG A 27 -21.08 -6.30 4.99
C ARG A 27 -21.82 -4.99 5.27
N SER A 28 -21.47 -3.91 4.57
CA SER A 28 -22.43 -3.00 3.93
C SER A 28 -21.68 -1.85 3.25
N LYS A 29 -22.10 -1.53 2.01
CA LYS A 29 -21.57 -0.50 1.09
C LYS A 29 -20.25 -0.85 0.37
N LEU A 30 -20.32 -1.82 -0.55
CA LEU A 30 -19.33 -1.97 -1.62
C LEU A 30 -19.95 -1.54 -2.95
N GLN A 31 -19.91 -0.25 -3.24
CA GLN A 31 -20.26 0.31 -4.56
C GLN A 31 -19.26 1.40 -4.96
N GLN A 32 -18.03 0.99 -5.29
CA GLN A 32 -17.22 1.60 -6.35
C GLN A 32 -15.88 0.85 -6.43
N PHE A 33 -15.70 0.05 -7.47
CA PHE A 33 -14.38 -0.40 -7.90
C PHE A 33 -14.16 0.15 -9.31
N ARG A 34 -13.16 1.01 -9.48
CA ARG A 34 -12.80 1.58 -10.78
C ARG A 34 -12.01 0.55 -11.59
N CYS A 35 -12.53 0.16 -12.75
CA CYS A 35 -11.67 -0.41 -13.80
C CYS A 35 -10.88 0.73 -14.43
N TYR A 36 -9.56 0.60 -14.48
CA TYR A 36 -8.70 1.65 -15.02
C TYR A 36 -8.55 1.48 -16.52
N ASP A 37 -8.85 2.55 -17.26
CA ASP A 37 -8.70 2.61 -18.71
C ASP A 37 -7.22 2.84 -19.04
N THR A 38 -6.47 1.74 -19.20
CA THR A 38 -5.13 1.79 -19.77
C THR A 38 -5.25 1.59 -21.27
N LYS A 39 -4.64 2.46 -22.08
CA LYS A 39 -4.54 2.27 -23.54
C LYS A 39 -3.73 1.02 -23.96
N LEU A 40 -3.12 0.32 -23.00
CA LEU A 40 -2.32 -0.88 -23.20
C LEU A 40 -3.18 -2.14 -23.13
N THR A 41 -2.83 -3.14 -23.93
CA THR A 41 -3.31 -4.51 -23.73
C THR A 41 -2.81 -5.07 -22.39
N THR A 42 -3.46 -6.12 -21.87
CA THR A 42 -3.02 -6.78 -20.63
C THR A 42 -1.59 -7.29 -20.70
N GLU A 43 -1.16 -7.81 -21.85
CA GLU A 43 0.20 -8.31 -22.06
C GLU A 43 1.25 -7.19 -22.08
N GLU A 44 0.94 -6.08 -22.74
CA GLU A 44 1.81 -4.91 -22.76
C GLU A 44 1.92 -4.29 -21.36
N LEU A 45 0.80 -4.14 -20.66
CA LEU A 45 0.77 -3.67 -19.28
C LEU A 45 1.68 -4.52 -18.39
N VAL A 46 1.55 -5.85 -18.44
CA VAL A 46 2.39 -6.79 -17.69
C VAL A 46 3.89 -6.59 -17.96
N LYS A 47 4.29 -6.30 -19.20
CA LYS A 47 5.70 -6.03 -19.57
C LYS A 47 6.20 -4.69 -19.03
N GLN A 48 5.32 -3.70 -18.88
CA GLN A 48 5.68 -2.35 -18.46
C GLN A 48 5.61 -2.14 -16.93
N MET A 49 4.78 -2.89 -16.21
CA MET A 49 4.57 -2.76 -14.75
C MET A 49 5.85 -2.85 -13.90
N GLY A 50 6.92 -3.45 -14.42
CA GLY A 50 8.21 -3.52 -13.74
C GLY A 50 9.16 -2.35 -13.99
N LYS A 51 8.78 -1.39 -14.84
CA LYS A 51 9.67 -0.30 -15.27
C LYS A 51 9.29 1.01 -14.60
N ARG A 52 10.26 1.65 -13.92
CA ARG A 52 10.07 2.98 -13.34
C ARG A 52 9.53 3.99 -14.35
N SER A 53 10.06 4.00 -15.58
CA SER A 53 9.64 4.93 -16.64
C SER A 53 8.15 4.86 -16.95
N TYR A 54 7.54 3.67 -16.90
CA TYR A 54 6.10 3.51 -17.11
C TYR A 54 5.30 4.19 -15.99
N TRP A 55 5.75 4.01 -14.74
CA TRP A 55 5.11 4.61 -13.58
C TRP A 55 5.30 6.13 -13.54
N ASP A 56 6.50 6.62 -13.83
CA ASP A 56 6.77 8.06 -13.95
C ASP A 56 5.83 8.71 -14.98
N GLU A 57 5.71 8.12 -16.18
CA GLU A 57 4.80 8.62 -17.20
C GLU A 57 3.33 8.56 -16.75
N PHE A 58 2.91 7.44 -16.13
CA PHE A 58 1.56 7.28 -15.61
C PHE A 58 1.22 8.36 -14.57
N TYR A 59 2.11 8.62 -13.61
CA TYR A 59 1.91 9.63 -12.57
C TYR A 59 1.94 11.05 -13.14
N GLN A 60 2.83 11.35 -14.08
CA GLN A 60 2.83 12.64 -14.78
C GLN A 60 1.52 12.89 -15.54
N GLN A 61 0.99 11.87 -16.23
CA GLN A 61 -0.29 11.98 -16.93
C GLN A 61 -1.46 12.19 -15.95
N LYS A 62 -1.44 11.50 -14.80
CA LYS A 62 -2.48 11.64 -13.77
C LYS A 62 -2.42 12.97 -13.04
N ALA A 63 -1.23 13.50 -12.76
CA ALA A 63 -1.06 14.81 -12.14
C ALA A 63 -1.69 15.93 -12.99
N ARG A 64 -1.67 15.81 -14.33
CA ARG A 64 -2.35 16.75 -15.25
C ARG A 64 -3.88 16.68 -15.21
N GLN A 65 -4.44 15.60 -14.66
CA GLN A 65 -5.88 15.37 -14.52
C GLN A 65 -6.39 15.78 -13.13
N GLU A 66 -5.55 16.40 -12.28
CA GLU A 66 -5.88 16.93 -10.94
C GLU A 66 -6.70 15.98 -10.06
N SER A 67 -6.44 14.68 -10.15
CA SER A 67 -7.14 13.66 -9.36
C SER A 67 -6.15 12.84 -8.55
N SER A 68 -6.38 12.75 -7.25
CA SER A 68 -5.71 11.77 -6.40
C SER A 68 -6.12 10.37 -6.86
N PHE A 69 -5.13 9.47 -6.92
CA PHE A 69 -5.30 8.16 -7.50
C PHE A 69 -4.98 7.06 -6.49
N ASP A 70 -5.98 6.21 -6.21
CA ASP A 70 -5.81 4.98 -5.45
C ASP A 70 -6.12 3.77 -6.35
N TRP A 71 -5.23 2.77 -6.35
CA TRP A 71 -5.21 1.63 -7.27
C TRP A 71 -6.29 0.57 -7.02
N PHE A 72 -6.87 0.51 -5.82
CA PHE A 72 -7.77 -0.61 -5.47
C PHE A 72 -9.03 -0.14 -4.79
N PHE A 73 -8.87 0.61 -3.71
CA PHE A 73 -9.95 1.08 -2.89
C PHE A 73 -9.47 2.27 -2.07
N GLU A 74 -10.40 3.16 -1.76
CA GLU A 74 -10.12 4.31 -0.90
C GLU A 74 -9.90 3.84 0.54
N TYR A 75 -9.09 4.59 1.29
CA TYR A 75 -8.77 4.28 2.68
C TYR A 75 -9.99 4.01 3.56
N ASP A 76 -11.10 4.71 3.32
CA ASP A 76 -12.34 4.55 4.10
C ASP A 76 -12.86 3.11 4.12
N LEU A 77 -12.57 2.31 3.09
CA LEU A 77 -12.96 0.90 3.03
C LEU A 77 -12.15 -0.02 3.96
N ILE A 78 -10.93 0.36 4.34
CA ILE A 78 -10.05 -0.41 5.24
C ILE A 78 -9.70 0.33 6.53
N ARG A 79 -10.24 1.53 6.71
CA ARG A 79 -9.91 2.42 7.83
C ARG A 79 -10.06 1.74 9.19
N TYR A 80 -11.14 0.98 9.39
CA TYR A 80 -11.38 0.29 10.65
C TYR A 80 -10.30 -0.75 10.96
N ASP A 81 -9.94 -1.58 9.98
CA ASP A 81 -8.91 -2.61 10.15
C ASP A 81 -7.54 -1.98 10.44
N VAL A 82 -7.23 -0.88 9.73
CA VAL A 82 -5.98 -0.14 9.90
C VAL A 82 -5.91 0.52 11.27
N ASP A 83 -7.00 1.16 11.71
CA ASP A 83 -7.11 1.78 13.03
C ASP A 83 -6.95 0.73 14.15
N GLU A 84 -7.55 -0.46 14.00
CA GLU A 84 -7.41 -1.55 14.96
C GLU A 84 -5.96 -2.04 15.05
N ILE A 85 -5.29 -2.22 13.90
CA ILE A 85 -3.88 -2.61 13.84
C ILE A 85 -3.00 -1.59 14.55
N ILE A 86 -3.12 -0.31 14.18
CA ILE A 86 -2.29 0.77 14.72
C ILE A 86 -2.57 0.91 16.22
N SER A 87 -3.83 0.98 16.63
CA SER A 87 -4.22 1.11 18.04
C SER A 87 -3.73 -0.06 18.89
N SER A 88 -3.78 -1.29 18.38
CA SER A 88 -3.24 -2.48 19.05
C SER A 88 -1.73 -2.42 19.21
N ALA A 89 -1.01 -1.94 18.19
CA ALA A 89 0.43 -1.74 18.26
C ALA A 89 0.81 -0.63 19.24
N VAL A 90 0.09 0.50 19.23
CA VAL A 90 0.32 1.65 20.14
C VAL A 90 0.18 1.21 21.60
N LYS A 91 -0.84 0.41 21.92
CA LYS A 91 -1.06 -0.12 23.28
C LYS A 91 0.11 -0.97 23.78
N LYS A 92 0.84 -1.65 22.88
CA LYS A 92 2.00 -2.48 23.23
C LYS A 92 3.28 -1.66 23.43
N THR A 93 3.33 -0.45 22.89
CA THR A 93 4.50 0.44 22.95
C THR A 93 4.11 1.88 23.34
N PRO A 94 3.46 2.09 24.51
CA PRO A 94 2.85 3.38 24.84
C PRO A 94 3.85 4.53 25.04
N SER A 95 5.12 4.21 25.29
CA SER A 95 6.19 5.16 25.61
C SER A 95 6.96 5.71 24.42
N ARG A 96 6.63 5.29 23.18
CA ARG A 96 7.29 5.79 21.97
C ARG A 96 6.33 5.87 20.79
N TYR A 97 6.72 6.64 19.79
CA TYR A 97 6.04 6.66 18.50
C TYR A 97 6.26 5.33 17.78
N LEU A 98 5.20 4.81 17.15
CA LEU A 98 5.34 3.72 16.19
C LEU A 98 5.93 4.23 14.89
N LYS A 99 6.79 3.42 14.30
CA LYS A 99 7.35 3.68 12.97
C LYS A 99 6.62 2.85 11.93
N VAL A 100 5.99 3.52 10.97
CA VAL A 100 5.17 2.90 9.94
C VAL A 100 5.78 3.16 8.57
N LEU A 101 5.88 2.12 7.73
CA LEU A 101 6.29 2.24 6.34
C LEU A 101 5.10 1.97 5.42
N ASP A 102 4.85 2.86 4.46
CA ASP A 102 3.98 2.62 3.31
C ASP A 102 4.87 2.41 2.08
N ILE A 103 5.07 1.14 1.69
CA ILE A 103 5.99 0.76 0.61
C ILE A 103 5.25 0.67 -0.73
N GLY A 104 5.81 1.33 -1.75
CA GLY A 104 5.16 1.51 -3.04
C GLY A 104 3.88 2.34 -2.91
N CYS A 105 3.96 3.44 -2.14
CA CYS A 105 2.81 4.26 -1.78
C CYS A 105 2.13 4.93 -2.99
N GLY A 106 2.86 5.08 -4.10
CA GLY A 106 2.38 5.79 -5.28
C GLY A 106 1.88 7.19 -4.92
N THR A 107 0.65 7.49 -5.35
CA THR A 107 -0.06 8.74 -5.07
C THR A 107 -1.23 8.55 -4.08
N SER A 108 -1.28 7.43 -3.38
CA SER A 108 -2.36 7.15 -2.44
C SER A 108 -2.23 8.02 -1.18
N SER A 109 -3.31 8.67 -0.78
CA SER A 109 -3.37 9.45 0.47
C SER A 109 -3.42 8.58 1.74
N PHE A 110 -3.30 7.25 1.60
CA PHE A 110 -3.33 6.28 2.70
C PHE A 110 -2.43 6.69 3.87
N ALA A 111 -1.15 6.95 3.58
CA ALA A 111 -0.17 7.37 4.58
C ALA A 111 -0.55 8.69 5.29
N HIS A 112 -1.10 9.68 4.57
CA HIS A 112 -1.54 10.95 5.17
C HIS A 112 -2.73 10.77 6.08
N GLN A 113 -3.68 9.92 5.67
CA GLN A 113 -4.89 9.69 6.45
C GLN A 113 -4.57 8.99 7.77
N ILE A 114 -3.69 7.97 7.76
CA ILE A 114 -3.24 7.33 9.01
C ILE A 114 -2.39 8.29 9.86
N ALA A 115 -1.53 9.10 9.24
CA ALA A 115 -0.67 10.05 9.94
C ALA A 115 -1.49 11.16 10.62
N GLY A 116 -2.54 11.66 9.96
CA GLY A 116 -3.46 12.64 10.53
C GLY A 116 -4.29 12.06 11.68
N GLN A 117 -4.79 10.84 11.53
CA GLN A 117 -5.60 10.17 12.56
C GLN A 117 -4.81 9.82 13.83
N HIS A 118 -3.52 9.50 13.68
CA HIS A 118 -2.66 9.08 14.79
C HIS A 118 -1.46 10.01 15.02
N LYS A 119 -1.63 11.32 14.77
CA LYS A 119 -0.54 12.33 14.74
C LYS A 119 0.38 12.32 15.96
N SER A 120 -0.12 12.00 17.14
CA SER A 120 0.65 11.97 18.40
C SER A 120 1.24 10.61 18.76
N LYS A 121 1.08 9.59 17.90
CA LYS A 121 1.44 8.21 18.19
C LYS A 121 2.28 7.54 17.11
N ILE A 122 2.29 8.03 15.88
CA ILE A 122 3.00 7.41 14.76
C ILE A 122 3.83 8.41 13.96
N THR A 123 4.91 7.90 13.36
CA THR A 123 5.63 8.53 12.26
C THR A 123 5.54 7.59 11.05
N VAL A 124 5.26 8.15 9.88
CA VAL A 124 5.02 7.39 8.64
C VAL A 124 6.08 7.74 7.60
N TRP A 125 6.62 6.72 6.94
CA TRP A 125 7.52 6.86 5.80
C TRP A 125 6.81 6.37 4.55
N CYS A 126 6.66 7.24 3.56
CA CYS A 126 6.16 6.94 2.23
C CYS A 126 7.36 6.62 1.33
N VAL A 127 7.37 5.42 0.74
CA VAL A 127 8.44 5.02 -0.18
C VAL A 127 7.86 4.65 -1.52
N ASP A 128 8.43 5.22 -2.58
CA ASP A 128 8.14 4.81 -3.95
C ASP A 128 9.40 4.91 -4.81
N PHE A 129 9.52 4.07 -5.83
CA PHE A 129 10.63 4.16 -6.77
C PHE A 129 10.47 5.31 -7.77
N SER A 130 9.27 5.90 -7.88
CA SER A 130 8.94 6.99 -8.79
C SER A 130 8.99 8.31 -8.03
N GLN A 131 9.90 9.20 -8.44
CA GLN A 131 9.98 10.55 -7.91
C GLN A 131 8.69 11.34 -8.18
N GLU A 132 8.09 11.12 -9.35
CA GLU A 132 6.86 11.79 -9.78
C GLU A 132 5.67 11.42 -8.89
N ALA A 133 5.59 10.16 -8.46
CA ALA A 133 4.58 9.70 -7.50
C ALA A 133 4.66 10.49 -6.18
N LEU A 134 5.86 10.59 -5.60
CA LEU A 134 6.05 11.28 -4.32
C LEU A 134 5.84 12.79 -4.43
N VAL A 135 6.25 13.41 -5.55
CA VAL A 135 5.98 14.83 -5.82
C VAL A 135 4.47 15.07 -5.88
N SER A 136 3.73 14.25 -6.62
CA SER A 136 2.28 14.35 -6.72
C SER A 136 1.61 14.11 -5.36
N LEU A 137 2.05 13.09 -4.62
CA LEU A 137 1.53 12.77 -3.30
C LEU A 137 1.69 13.93 -2.31
N LYS A 138 2.88 14.54 -2.29
CA LYS A 138 3.18 15.69 -1.43
C LYS A 138 2.35 16.92 -1.80
N LYS A 139 2.21 17.21 -3.11
CA LYS A 139 1.36 18.31 -3.60
C LYS A 139 -0.08 18.16 -3.11
N THR A 140 -0.66 16.96 -3.26
CA THR A 140 -2.03 16.70 -2.79
C THR A 140 -2.17 16.91 -1.28
N GLN A 141 -1.15 16.55 -0.49
CA GLN A 141 -1.16 16.80 0.95
C GLN A 141 -1.14 18.29 1.29
N ASP A 142 -0.29 19.06 0.64
CA ASP A 142 -0.20 20.51 0.86
C ASP A 142 -1.53 21.21 0.54
N GLU A 143 -2.22 20.79 -0.52
CA GLU A 143 -3.55 21.30 -0.90
C GLU A 143 -4.64 20.96 0.13
N HIS A 144 -4.68 19.72 0.62
CA HIS A 144 -5.70 19.26 1.59
C HIS A 144 -5.48 19.82 3.00
N CYS A 145 -4.24 20.13 3.35
CA CYS A 145 -3.88 20.66 4.67
C CYS A 145 -3.73 22.19 4.68
N HIS A 146 -4.19 22.90 3.64
CA HIS A 146 -4.05 24.36 3.52
C HIS A 146 -2.61 24.86 3.74
N GLY A 147 -1.62 24.09 3.27
CA GLY A 147 -0.19 24.38 3.45
C GLY A 147 0.40 23.94 4.79
N GLU A 148 -0.37 23.34 5.71
CA GLU A 148 0.19 22.72 6.90
C GLU A 148 0.92 21.42 6.52
N THR A 149 2.24 21.38 6.70
CA THR A 149 3.00 20.14 6.51
C THR A 149 2.72 19.17 7.64
N LEU A 150 2.33 17.93 7.31
CA LEU A 150 2.29 16.83 8.27
C LEU A 150 3.72 16.48 8.70
N SER A 151 4.16 17.01 9.84
CA SER A 151 5.52 16.82 10.37
C SER A 151 5.86 15.38 10.75
N ASN A 152 4.87 14.47 10.74
CA ASN A 152 5.03 13.06 11.02
C ASN A 152 4.97 12.17 9.76
N VAL A 153 5.16 12.75 8.56
CA VAL A 153 5.24 12.01 7.29
C VAL A 153 6.53 12.37 6.55
N ASP A 154 7.34 11.36 6.28
CA ASP A 154 8.57 11.44 5.48
C ASP A 154 8.38 10.78 4.12
N TYR A 155 9.11 11.24 3.10
CA TYR A 155 9.05 10.70 1.73
C TYR A 155 10.44 10.29 1.27
N ILE A 156 10.59 9.09 0.73
CA ILE A 156 11.88 8.57 0.26
C ILE A 156 11.71 7.94 -1.11
N VAL A 157 12.46 8.46 -2.10
CA VAL A 157 12.58 7.79 -3.40
C VAL A 157 13.58 6.66 -3.28
N ALA A 158 13.11 5.42 -3.38
CA ALA A 158 13.98 4.25 -3.29
C ALA A 158 13.39 3.03 -4.01
N ASP A 159 14.27 2.11 -4.39
CA ASP A 159 13.88 0.81 -4.93
C ASP A 159 13.50 -0.13 -3.77
N GLY A 160 12.28 -0.69 -3.81
CA GLY A 160 11.78 -1.63 -2.81
C GLY A 160 12.57 -2.95 -2.72
N PHE A 161 13.46 -3.24 -3.68
CA PHE A 161 14.38 -4.38 -3.60
C PHE A 161 15.65 -4.10 -2.78
N ASN A 162 15.97 -2.84 -2.49
CA ASN A 162 17.15 -2.43 -1.72
C ASN A 162 16.94 -1.03 -1.14
N LEU A 163 16.41 -0.97 0.07
CA LEU A 163 16.01 0.26 0.74
C LEU A 163 17.17 0.81 1.58
N PRO A 164 17.52 2.11 1.46
CA PRO A 164 18.61 2.74 2.21
C PRO A 164 18.20 3.05 3.65
N LEU A 165 17.65 2.05 4.34
CA LEU A 165 17.06 2.13 5.67
C LEU A 165 17.67 1.03 6.56
N PRO A 166 17.86 1.28 7.86
CA PRO A 166 18.50 0.33 8.75
C PRO A 166 17.63 -0.92 8.96
N ASN A 167 18.26 -2.02 9.37
CA ASN A 167 17.54 -3.23 9.75
C ASN A 167 16.62 -2.93 10.95
N ALA A 168 15.49 -3.65 11.03
CA ALA A 168 14.56 -3.55 12.16
C ALA A 168 14.06 -2.11 12.45
N ALA A 169 13.91 -1.29 11.42
CA ALA A 169 13.54 0.12 11.51
C ALA A 169 12.04 0.36 11.75
N PHE A 170 11.16 -0.56 11.35
CA PHE A 170 9.71 -0.33 11.31
C PHE A 170 8.92 -1.32 12.16
N ASP A 171 7.89 -0.82 12.83
CA ASP A 171 6.95 -1.62 13.61
C ASP A 171 5.83 -2.18 12.74
N ILE A 172 5.42 -1.42 11.72
CA ILE A 172 4.38 -1.81 10.78
C ILE A 172 4.86 -1.45 9.38
N ILE A 173 4.74 -2.40 8.45
CA ILE A 173 4.88 -2.15 7.02
C ILE A 173 3.53 -2.42 6.38
N PHE A 174 2.97 -1.40 5.72
CA PHE A 174 1.80 -1.50 4.86
C PHE A 174 2.25 -1.58 3.40
N GLU A 175 1.64 -2.51 2.66
CA GLU A 175 1.84 -2.70 1.23
C GLU A 175 0.49 -2.82 0.55
N LYS A 176 0.23 -1.99 -0.46
CA LYS A 176 -1.06 -1.95 -1.19
C LYS A 176 -0.87 -2.13 -2.70
N GLY A 177 -0.74 -3.39 -3.10
CA GLY A 177 -0.68 -3.90 -4.48
C GLY A 177 0.59 -3.58 -5.27
N THR A 178 1.64 -3.12 -4.60
CA THR A 178 3.02 -3.13 -5.10
C THR A 178 3.45 -4.57 -5.40
N LEU A 179 3.20 -5.51 -4.47
CA LEU A 179 3.55 -6.91 -4.64
C LEU A 179 2.69 -7.58 -5.73
N ASP A 180 1.43 -7.16 -5.89
CA ASP A 180 0.60 -7.63 -7.01
C ASP A 180 1.15 -7.15 -8.37
N SER A 181 1.71 -5.93 -8.44
CA SER A 181 2.41 -5.43 -9.63
C SER A 181 3.70 -6.21 -9.91
N LEU A 182 4.49 -6.51 -8.87
CA LEU A 182 5.70 -7.33 -8.99
C LEU A 182 5.40 -8.76 -9.46
N LEU A 183 4.36 -9.39 -8.91
CA LEU A 183 3.95 -10.76 -9.25
C LEU A 183 3.41 -10.88 -10.68
N LYS A 184 2.77 -9.83 -11.19
CA LYS A 184 2.26 -9.76 -12.56
C LYS A 184 3.36 -9.47 -13.57
N SER A 185 4.39 -8.71 -13.18
CA SER A 185 5.49 -8.36 -14.06
C SER A 185 6.29 -9.58 -14.49
N SER A 186 6.41 -9.80 -15.81
CA SER A 186 7.20 -10.91 -16.36
C SER A 186 8.69 -10.81 -16.02
N SER A 187 9.22 -9.61 -15.83
CA SER A 187 10.63 -9.36 -15.53
C SER A 187 10.95 -9.31 -14.03
N LEU A 188 9.98 -8.98 -13.17
CA LEU A 188 10.21 -8.82 -11.73
C LEU A 188 9.68 -9.98 -10.89
N LYS A 189 8.84 -10.87 -11.44
CA LYS A 189 8.30 -12.01 -10.69
C LYS A 189 9.38 -12.86 -10.00
N LEU A 190 10.53 -13.05 -10.64
CA LEU A 190 11.67 -13.81 -10.08
C LEU A 190 12.40 -13.05 -8.95
N LYS A 191 12.12 -11.78 -8.74
CA LYS A 191 12.71 -10.94 -7.68
C LYS A 191 11.80 -10.77 -6.47
N VAL A 192 10.64 -11.41 -6.45
CA VAL A 192 9.68 -11.32 -5.33
C VAL A 192 10.30 -11.77 -4.01
N ASP A 193 11.10 -12.83 -4.01
CA ASP A 193 11.79 -13.29 -2.80
C ASP A 193 12.77 -12.25 -2.26
N LYS A 194 13.45 -11.51 -3.16
CA LYS A 194 14.32 -10.39 -2.78
C LYS A 194 13.52 -9.26 -2.14
N TYR A 195 12.39 -8.89 -2.74
CA TYR A 195 11.50 -7.87 -2.18
C TYR A 195 10.98 -8.26 -0.78
N LEU A 196 10.48 -9.49 -0.63
CA LEU A 196 9.99 -9.98 0.66
C LEU A 196 11.11 -10.07 1.70
N THR A 197 12.30 -10.52 1.31
CA THR A 197 13.49 -10.53 2.19
C THR A 197 13.82 -9.12 2.68
N GLU A 198 13.68 -8.12 1.82
CA GLU A 198 13.91 -6.72 2.18
C GLU A 198 12.85 -6.20 3.15
N MET A 199 11.57 -6.53 2.95
CA MET A 199 10.51 -6.20 3.93
C MET A 199 10.80 -6.85 5.28
N MET A 200 11.28 -8.09 5.28
CA MET A 200 11.64 -8.81 6.49
C MET A 200 12.85 -8.21 7.21
N ARG A 201 13.85 -7.73 6.46
CA ARG A 201 15.02 -7.05 7.01
C ARG A 201 14.64 -5.77 7.76
N LEU A 202 13.64 -5.05 7.25
CA LEU A 202 13.19 -3.76 7.79
C LEU A 202 12.27 -3.88 9.00
N LEU A 203 11.57 -5.01 9.16
CA LEU A 203 10.65 -5.22 10.28
C LEU A 203 11.39 -5.40 11.60
N SER A 204 10.94 -4.67 12.61
CA SER A 204 11.38 -4.84 13.99
C SER A 204 10.90 -6.18 14.55
N LYS A 205 11.49 -6.58 15.68
CA LYS A 205 11.04 -7.79 16.38
C LYS A 205 9.56 -7.63 16.78
N ASN A 206 8.73 -8.58 16.35
CA ASN A 206 7.26 -8.57 16.50
C ASN A 206 6.54 -7.51 15.64
N GLY A 207 7.23 -6.92 14.66
CA GLY A 207 6.60 -6.03 13.69
C GLY A 207 5.57 -6.75 12.82
N LEU A 208 4.69 -5.95 12.21
CA LEU A 208 3.59 -6.43 11.38
C LEU A 208 3.82 -6.09 9.92
N TYR A 209 3.77 -7.11 9.05
CA TYR A 209 3.67 -6.91 7.60
C TYR A 209 2.20 -7.04 7.20
N CYS A 210 1.60 -5.94 6.76
CA CYS A 210 0.19 -5.85 6.43
C CYS A 210 0.04 -5.64 4.93
N ARG A 211 -0.49 -6.66 4.25
CA ARG A 211 -0.69 -6.64 2.80
C ARG A 211 -2.16 -6.48 2.45
N PHE A 212 -2.45 -5.46 1.67
CA PHE A 212 -3.76 -5.15 1.12
C PHE A 212 -3.80 -5.50 -0.37
N ARG A 213 -4.75 -6.36 -0.76
CA ARG A 213 -4.93 -6.74 -2.17
C ARG A 213 -6.39 -6.90 -2.55
N MET A 214 -6.69 -6.67 -3.82
CA MET A 214 -7.93 -7.17 -4.42
C MET A 214 -7.75 -8.62 -4.85
N LYS A 215 -8.70 -9.48 -4.48
CA LYS A 215 -8.87 -10.78 -5.14
C LYS A 215 -9.96 -10.62 -6.18
N ILE A 216 -9.56 -10.59 -7.45
CA ILE A 216 -10.52 -10.75 -8.56
C ILE A 216 -10.88 -12.23 -8.55
N GLN A 217 -12.16 -12.57 -8.29
CA GLN A 217 -12.67 -13.88 -8.70
C GLN A 217 -12.64 -13.91 -10.22
N THR A 218 -11.58 -14.47 -10.80
CA THR A 218 -11.77 -15.19 -12.05
C THR A 218 -12.70 -16.33 -11.71
N PHE A 219 -13.84 -16.41 -12.39
CA PHE A 219 -14.47 -17.72 -12.54
C PHE A 219 -13.42 -18.57 -13.23
N ASP A 220 -12.80 -19.50 -12.49
CA ASP A 220 -11.99 -20.55 -13.06
C ASP A 220 -12.93 -21.45 -13.89
N TYR A 221 -13.15 -21.05 -15.14
CA TYR A 221 -13.48 -21.97 -16.22
C TYR A 221 -12.24 -22.09 -17.10
N LEU A 222 -11.20 -22.70 -16.57
CA LEU A 222 -10.21 -23.40 -17.38
C LEU A 222 -9.82 -24.67 -16.63
N CYS A 223 -9.94 -25.78 -17.35
CA CYS A 223 -9.56 -27.13 -16.98
C CYS A 223 -8.06 -27.24 -16.68
#